data_AF-A0A089PFQ7-F1
#
_entry.id   AF-A0A089PFQ7-F1
#
_cell.length_a   1.000
_cell.length_b   1.000
_cell.length_c   1.000
_cell.angle_alpha   90.00
_cell.angle_beta   90.00
_cell.angle_gamma   90.00
#
_symmetry.space_group_name_H-M   'P 1'
#
loop_
_entity.id
_entity.type
_entity.pdbx_description
1 polymer ?
#
loop_
_entity_poly.entity_id
_entity_poly.type
_entity_poly.pdbx_seq_one_letter_code
_entity_poly.pdbx_strand_id
1 'polypeptide(L)'
;MNKSLFSYSESIVLSLCKEIEFIKIRSKNINLTLKTCQNKSLSKRLKLELDKLNKNRLKIINITESMFNTNSHDLSLEFLLEMAKRSSTYQQI
;
A
#
# COMPACT_ATOMS: atom_id res chain seq x y z
N MET A 1 -20.24 21.59 -11.21
CA MET A 1 -19.62 20.51 -10.40
C MET A 1 -18.32 21.03 -9.80
N ASN A 2 -18.19 20.98 -8.47
CA ASN A 2 -17.23 21.78 -7.70
C ASN A 2 -15.75 21.38 -7.94
N LYS A 3 -14.94 22.30 -8.48
CA LYS A 3 -13.47 22.14 -8.62
C LYS A 3 -12.79 21.71 -7.32
N SER A 4 -13.29 22.14 -6.16
CA SER A 4 -12.78 21.75 -4.84
C SER A 4 -13.00 20.28 -4.50
N LEU A 5 -14.06 19.66 -5.02
CA LEU A 5 -14.33 18.23 -4.82
C LEU A 5 -13.34 17.38 -5.63
N PHE A 6 -13.01 17.82 -6.86
CA PHE A 6 -12.03 17.17 -7.73
C PHE A 6 -10.60 17.32 -7.20
N SER A 7 -10.21 18.49 -6.70
CA SER A 7 -8.89 18.65 -6.07
C SER A 7 -8.74 17.79 -4.81
N TYR A 8 -9.84 17.61 -4.07
CA TYR A 8 -9.84 16.74 -2.90
C TYR A 8 -9.66 15.27 -3.28
N SER A 9 -10.34 14.79 -4.33
CA SER A 9 -10.16 13.41 -4.83
C SER A 9 -8.74 13.15 -5.35
N GLU A 10 -8.14 14.08 -6.09
CA GLU A 10 -6.75 13.93 -6.58
C GLU A 10 -5.73 13.89 -5.43
N SER A 11 -5.90 14.73 -4.41
CA SER A 11 -5.03 14.73 -3.23
C SER A 11 -5.07 13.41 -2.45
N ILE A 12 -6.26 12.78 -2.37
CA ILE A 12 -6.44 11.47 -1.75
C ILE A 12 -5.75 10.40 -2.58
N VAL A 13 -5.97 10.38 -3.90
CA VAL A 13 -5.33 9.41 -4.80
C VAL A 13 -3.82 9.47 -4.66
N LEU A 14 -3.23 10.68 -4.72
CA LEU A 14 -1.80 10.88 -4.55
C LEU A 14 -1.29 10.37 -3.19
N SER A 15 -2.04 10.63 -2.12
CA SER A 15 -1.67 10.19 -0.78
C SER A 15 -1.70 8.66 -0.65
N LEU A 16 -2.71 8.01 -1.22
CA LEU A 16 -2.80 6.55 -1.24
C LEU A 16 -1.68 5.92 -2.09
N CYS A 17 -1.33 6.51 -3.23
CA CYS A 17 -0.17 6.09 -4.04
C CYS A 17 1.13 6.13 -3.22
N LYS A 18 1.38 7.23 -2.50
CA LYS A 18 2.57 7.38 -1.64
C LYS A 18 2.61 6.33 -0.53
N GLU A 19 1.47 6.04 0.08
CA GLU A 19 1.39 5.03 1.14
C GLU A 19 1.67 3.61 0.59
N ILE A 20 1.14 3.27 -0.59
CA ILE A 20 1.45 2.00 -1.29
C ILE A 20 2.95 1.89 -1.55
N GLU A 21 3.58 2.96 -2.04
CA GLU A 21 5.01 2.98 -2.33
C GLU A 21 5.85 2.85 -1.05
N PHE A 22 5.47 3.56 0.02
CA PHE A 22 6.10 3.43 1.34
C PHE A 22 6.04 1.99 1.84
N ILE A 23 4.86 1.37 1.83
CA ILE A 23 4.67 -0.02 2.25
C ILE A 23 5.56 -0.96 1.43
N LYS A 24 5.63 -0.77 0.11
CA LYS A 24 6.46 -1.57 -0.80
C LYS A 24 7.94 -1.48 -0.45
N ILE A 25 8.48 -0.26 -0.35
CA ILE A 25 9.90 -0.03 -0.05
C ILE A 25 10.24 -0.55 1.34
N ARG A 26 9.41 -0.24 2.34
CA ARG A 26 9.63 -0.66 3.73
C ARG A 26 9.60 -2.19 3.87
N SER A 27 8.63 -2.86 3.25
CA SER A 27 8.54 -4.32 3.26
C SER A 27 9.75 -4.97 2.61
N LYS A 28 10.19 -4.47 1.44
CA LYS A 28 11.41 -4.92 0.76
C LYS A 28 12.63 -4.80 1.67
N ASN A 29 12.80 -3.65 2.33
CA ASN A 29 13.94 -3.43 3.22
C ASN A 29 13.91 -4.36 4.43
N ILE A 30 12.74 -4.57 5.06
CA ILE A 30 12.63 -5.52 6.18
C ILE A 30 12.97 -6.94 5.73
N ASN A 31 12.42 -7.37 4.59
CA ASN A 31 12.69 -8.68 4.02
C ASN A 31 14.18 -8.91 3.75
N LEU A 32 14.88 -7.91 3.21
CA LEU A 32 16.33 -7.96 3.03
C LEU A 32 17.07 -8.06 4.37
N THR A 33 16.67 -7.26 5.37
CA THR A 33 17.27 -7.33 6.72
C THR A 33 17.02 -8.69 7.37
N LEU A 34 15.85 -9.28 7.21
CA LEU A 34 15.51 -10.59 7.80
C LEU A 34 16.39 -11.72 7.27
N LYS A 35 16.84 -11.65 6.00
CA LYS A 35 17.74 -12.66 5.41
C LYS A 35 19.10 -12.75 6.10
N THR A 36 19.58 -11.66 6.68
CA THR A 36 20.89 -11.59 7.34
C THR A 36 20.81 -11.36 8.85
N CYS A 37 19.60 -11.27 9.41
CA CYS A 37 19.39 -10.95 10.82
C CYS A 37 19.69 -12.14 11.72
N GLN A 38 20.77 -12.06 12.51
CA GLN A 38 21.13 -13.08 13.51
C GLN A 38 20.47 -12.82 14.88
N ASN A 39 20.01 -11.60 15.14
CA ASN A 39 19.38 -11.23 16.41
C ASN A 39 17.91 -11.67 16.45
N LYS A 40 17.59 -12.64 17.31
CA LYS A 40 16.23 -13.21 17.45
C LYS A 40 15.17 -12.17 17.84
N SER A 41 15.49 -11.25 18.76
CA SER A 41 14.55 -10.22 19.23
C SER A 41 14.24 -9.21 18.11
N LEU A 42 15.27 -8.78 17.38
CA LEU A 42 15.11 -7.91 16.22
C LEU A 42 14.30 -8.60 15.12
N SER A 43 14.62 -9.86 14.79
CA SER A 43 13.88 -10.65 13.80
C SER A 43 12.39 -10.72 14.13
N LYS A 44 12.03 -10.98 15.39
CA LYS A 44 10.63 -10.98 15.85
C LYS A 44 9.95 -9.63 15.61
N ARG A 45 10.61 -8.53 15.98
CA ARG A 45 10.06 -7.17 15.79
C ARG A 45 9.89 -6.83 14.31
N LEU A 46 10.83 -7.23 13.46
CA LEU A 46 10.78 -7.02 12.02
C LEU A 46 9.60 -7.79 11.38
N LYS A 47 9.35 -9.04 11.79
CA LYS A 47 8.19 -9.82 11.34
C LYS A 47 6.86 -9.16 11.76
N LEU A 48 6.75 -8.70 13.00
CA LEU A 48 5.57 -7.97 13.47
C LEU A 48 5.33 -6.68 12.68
N GLU A 49 6.39 -6.00 12.27
CA GLU A 49 6.27 -4.81 11.43
C GLU A 49 5.80 -5.14 10.02
N LEU A 50 6.30 -6.23 9.41
CA LEU A 50 5.77 -6.74 8.14
C LEU A 50 4.27 -7.06 8.23
N ASP A 51 3.82 -7.68 9.33
CA ASP A 51 2.40 -7.97 9.53
C ASP A 51 1.55 -6.69 9.58
N LYS A 52 2.05 -5.63 10.23
CA LYS A 52 1.37 -4.32 10.26
C LYS A 52 1.30 -3.69 8.87
N LEU A 53 2.40 -3.68 8.13
CA LEU A 53 2.45 -3.17 6.75
C LEU A 53 1.48 -3.95 5.85
N ASN A 54 1.40 -5.26 6.03
CA ASN A 54 0.48 -6.13 5.31
C ASN A 54 -0.99 -5.79 5.60
N LYS A 55 -1.33 -5.57 6.88
CA LYS A 55 -2.67 -5.11 7.28
C LYS A 55 -3.01 -3.74 6.68
N ASN A 56 -2.07 -2.80 6.68
CA ASN A 56 -2.29 -1.48 6.07
C ASN A 56 -2.51 -1.58 4.56
N ARG A 57 -1.73 -2.42 3.87
CA ARG A 57 -1.91 -2.69 2.44
C ARG A 57 -3.32 -3.19 2.12
N LEU A 58 -3.82 -4.16 2.88
CA LEU A 58 -5.16 -4.71 2.70
C LEU A 58 -6.25 -3.64 2.90
N LYS A 59 -6.08 -2.75 3.89
CA LYS A 59 -7.00 -1.63 4.09
C LYS A 59 -7.02 -0.69 2.87
N ILE A 60 -5.85 -0.37 2.31
CA ILE A 60 -5.76 0.49 1.12
C ILE A 60 -6.44 -0.17 -0.07
N ILE A 61 -6.21 -1.47 -0.30
CA ILE A 61 -6.89 -2.22 -1.37
C ILE A 61 -8.41 -2.09 -1.22
N ASN A 62 -8.95 -2.33 -0.02
CA ASN A 62 -10.39 -2.25 0.22
C ASN A 62 -10.94 -0.84 -0.02
N ILE A 63 -10.22 0.20 0.43
CA ILE A 63 -10.61 1.60 0.20
C ILE A 63 -10.63 1.89 -1.30
N THR A 64 -9.56 1.54 -2.01
CA THR A 64 -9.44 1.79 -3.44
C THR A 64 -10.48 1.02 -4.25
N GLU A 65 -10.78 -0.23 -3.90
CA GLU A 65 -11.86 -1.02 -4.53
C GLU A 65 -13.21 -0.34 -4.33
N SER A 66 -13.50 0.15 -3.11
CA SER A 66 -14.73 0.90 -2.84
C SER A 66 -14.81 2.19 -3.65
N MET A 67 -13.71 2.94 -3.77
CA MET A 67 -13.66 4.17 -4.56
C MET A 67 -13.87 3.88 -6.04
N PHE A 68 -13.19 2.88 -6.58
CA PHE A 68 -13.31 2.46 -7.98
C PHE A 68 -14.73 1.97 -8.32
N ASN A 69 -15.34 1.15 -7.46
CA ASN A 69 -16.71 0.68 -7.65
C ASN A 69 -17.73 1.83 -7.68
N THR A 70 -17.42 2.95 -7.02
CA THR A 70 -18.28 4.15 -7.02
C THR A 70 -18.09 5.00 -8.29
N ASN A 71 -16.89 4.99 -8.88
CA ASN A 71 -16.55 5.78 -10.06
C ASN A 71 -15.55 5.04 -10.97
N SER A 72 -16.03 4.00 -11.66
CA SER A 72 -15.19 3.05 -12.41
C SER A 72 -14.60 3.60 -13.71
N HIS A 73 -15.02 4.78 -14.14
CA HIS A 73 -14.51 5.45 -15.34
C HIS A 73 -13.36 6.42 -15.05
N ASP A 74 -13.03 6.63 -13.78
CA ASP A 74 -11.93 7.50 -13.39
C ASP A 74 -10.58 6.77 -13.52
N LEU A 75 -9.79 7.20 -14.50
CA LEU A 75 -8.45 6.68 -14.78
C LEU A 75 -7.52 6.72 -13.54
N SER A 76 -7.65 7.75 -12.69
CA SER A 76 -6.81 7.88 -11.51
C SER A 76 -7.15 6.80 -10.47
N LEU A 77 -8.43 6.42 -10.36
CA LEU A 77 -8.88 5.34 -9.48
C LEU A 77 -8.51 3.96 -10.04
N GLU A 78 -8.64 3.78 -11.36
CA GLU A 78 -8.19 2.56 -12.04
C GLU A 78 -6.69 2.33 -11.83
N PHE A 79 -5.88 3.37 -12.05
CA PHE A 79 -4.44 3.33 -11.81
C PHE A 79 -4.09 3.02 -10.34
N LEU A 80 -4.74 3.69 -9.40
CA LEU A 80 -4.55 3.45 -7.97
C LEU A 80 -4.88 2.00 -7.59
N LEU A 81 -5.96 1.44 -8.15
CA LEU A 81 -6.38 0.06 -7.88
C LEU A 81 -5.34 -0.95 -8.37
N GLU A 82 -4.83 -0.75 -9.58
CA GLU A 82 -3.78 -1.60 -10.14
C GLU A 82 -2.49 -1.54 -9.31
N MET A 83 -2.08 -0.33 -8.89
CA MET A 83 -0.93 -0.16 -7.99
C MET A 83 -1.12 -0.88 -6.65
N ALA A 84 -2.30 -0.75 -6.05
CA ALA A 84 -2.62 -1.39 -4.78
C ALA A 84 -2.55 -2.92 -4.89
N LYS A 85 -3.12 -3.51 -5.96
CA LYS A 85 -3.13 -4.98 -6.16
C LYS A 85 -1.74 -5.57 -6.43
N ARG A 86 -0.91 -4.90 -7.24
CA ARG A 86 0.45 -5.37 -7.58
C ARG A 86 1.43 -5.35 -6.42
N SER A 87 1.15 -4.59 -5.37
CA SER A 87 2.02 -4.47 -4.18
C SER A 87 2.14 -5.77 -3.34
N SER A 88 1.36 -6.81 -3.67
CA SER A 88 1.34 -8.13 -3.02
C SER A 88 2.49 -9.08 -3.41
N THR A 89 3.18 -8.85 -4.52
CA THR A 89 4.19 -9.78 -5.09
C THR A 89 5.46 -9.98 -4.23
N TYR A 90 5.56 -9.35 -3.07
CA TYR A 90 6.72 -9.44 -2.17
C TYR A 90 6.57 -10.42 -1.00
N GLN A 91 5.47 -11.19 -0.94
CA GLN A 91 5.21 -12.15 0.14
C GLN A 91 5.92 -13.50 -0.01
N GLN A 92 6.75 -13.71 -1.04
CA GLN A 92 7.55 -14.93 -1.16
C GLN A 92 8.90 -14.77 -0.45
N ILE A 93 8.93 -15.11 0.84
CA ILE A 93 10.12 -15.67 1.53
C ILE A 93 9.67 -16.96 2.19
#